data_AF-A0A6C0D4K0-F1
#
_entry.id   AF-A0A6C0D4K0-F1
#
_cell.length_a   1.000
_cell.length_b   1.000
_cell.length_c   1.000
_cell.angle_alpha   90.00
_cell.angle_beta   90.00
_cell.angle_gamma   90.00
#
_symmetry.space_group_name_H-M   'P 1'
#
loop_
_entity.id
_entity.type
_entity.pdbx_description
1 polymer ?
#
loop_
_entity_poly.entity_id
_entity_poly.type
_entity_poly.pdbx_seq_one_letter_code
_entity_poly.pdbx_strand_id
1 'polypeptide(L)'
;MIRNLVLCITIAAKKTIQICYIIDEMFASLNHINGNIHIILDMNIILDNNDFTVENAFFLEKANNIIIDGFFSKIIISDEYFTMNGLFLELPLTINECSVTNQYNKQIIHFNSHIQNNLLLIKKISEIENILINYYKKINNASNKKTNLSLTQQLFNGYFKIYKETSYFSNFRGESKNNGKNMAKKYIIKISGLWENKEEIGVSYKFIEVYG
;
A
#
# COMPACT_ATOMS: atom_id res chain seq x y z
N MET A 1 6.69 -22.45 9.53
CA MET A 1 5.44 -22.38 8.75
C MET A 1 4.65 -21.17 9.25
N ILE A 2 5.01 -19.96 8.81
CA ILE A 2 4.22 -18.76 9.12
C ILE A 2 3.42 -18.46 7.85
N ARG A 3 2.11 -18.68 7.95
CA ARG A 3 1.16 -18.37 6.89
C ARG A 3 0.92 -16.86 6.94
N ASN A 4 0.95 -16.20 5.78
CA ASN A 4 0.25 -14.94 5.62
C ASN A 4 -1.24 -15.26 5.80
N LEU A 5 -1.76 -15.02 7.00
CA LEU A 5 -3.15 -15.26 7.33
C LEU A 5 -3.90 -13.97 7.01
N VAL A 6 -4.78 -13.97 6.02
CA VAL A 6 -5.79 -12.92 5.88
C VAL A 6 -6.96 -13.35 6.75
N LEU A 7 -7.19 -12.65 7.86
CA LEU A 7 -8.29 -12.93 8.74
C LEU A 7 -9.37 -11.87 8.48
N CYS A 8 -10.40 -12.20 7.70
CA CYS A 8 -11.57 -11.33 7.58
C CYS A 8 -12.36 -11.36 8.89
N ILE A 9 -12.24 -10.32 9.72
CA ILE A 9 -13.11 -10.13 10.87
C ILE A 9 -14.23 -9.17 10.46
N THR A 10 -15.47 -9.66 10.46
CA THR A 10 -16.65 -8.79 10.42
C THR A 10 -16.81 -8.16 11.80
N ILE A 11 -16.36 -6.92 11.97
CA ILE A 11 -16.67 -6.15 13.17
C ILE A 11 -18.13 -5.68 13.04
N ALA A 12 -18.88 -5.82 14.13
CA ALA A 12 -20.33 -5.64 14.21
C ALA A 12 -20.76 -4.17 13.95
N ALA A 13 -20.72 -3.73 12.70
CA ALA A 13 -21.38 -2.52 12.20
C ALA A 13 -21.40 -2.51 10.66
N LYS A 14 -22.11 -3.46 10.01
CA LYS A 14 -22.49 -3.46 8.58
C LYS A 14 -21.39 -3.17 7.51
N LYS A 15 -20.10 -3.09 7.84
CA LYS A 15 -18.99 -3.00 6.88
C LYS A 15 -18.12 -4.25 6.98
N THR A 16 -17.89 -4.89 5.83
CA THR A 16 -16.95 -6.00 5.71
C THR A 16 -15.55 -5.41 5.65
N ILE A 17 -14.77 -5.57 6.72
CA ILE A 17 -13.38 -5.08 6.78
C ILE A 17 -12.44 -6.25 6.49
N GLN A 18 -11.61 -6.14 5.46
CA GLN A 18 -10.56 -7.13 5.19
C GLN A 18 -9.30 -6.73 5.97
N ILE A 19 -8.97 -7.50 7.01
CA ILE A 19 -7.76 -7.32 7.81
C ILE A 19 -6.65 -8.19 7.21
N CYS A 20 -5.55 -7.56 6.82
CA CYS A 20 -4.35 -8.25 6.36
C CYS A 20 -3.21 -8.06 7.35
N TYR A 21 -2.65 -9.18 7.82
CA TYR A 21 -1.39 -9.16 8.56
C TYR A 21 -0.24 -9.02 7.56
N ILE A 22 0.45 -7.87 7.60
CA ILE A 22 1.72 -7.67 6.90
C ILE A 22 2.83 -7.96 7.92
N ILE A 23 3.30 -9.21 7.95
CA ILE A 23 4.39 -9.63 8.84
C ILE A 23 5.71 -9.40 8.08
N ASP A 24 6.17 -8.15 7.96
CA ASP A 24 7.27 -7.87 7.02
C ASP A 24 8.69 -7.84 7.61
N GLU A 25 8.96 -7.72 8.92
CA GLU A 25 10.37 -7.56 9.36
C GLU A 25 10.82 -8.29 10.64
N MET A 26 9.90 -8.75 11.50
CA MET A 26 10.32 -9.12 12.87
C MET A 26 10.86 -10.54 13.04
N PHE A 27 10.55 -11.53 12.19
CA PHE A 27 10.86 -12.93 12.51
C PHE A 27 12.33 -13.33 12.32
N ALA A 28 13.08 -12.66 11.45
CA ALA A 28 14.48 -13.04 11.18
C ALA A 28 15.45 -12.63 12.31
N SER A 29 15.16 -11.56 13.05
CA SER A 29 16.00 -11.03 14.14
C SER A 29 15.75 -11.71 15.50
N LEU A 30 14.71 -12.54 15.62
CA LEU A 30 14.26 -13.13 16.89
C LEU A 30 15.01 -14.40 17.31
N ASN A 31 15.72 -15.06 16.39
CA ASN A 31 16.42 -16.33 16.69
C ASN A 31 17.64 -16.16 17.61
N HIS A 32 18.04 -14.92 17.95
CA HIS A 32 19.21 -14.62 18.78
C HIS A 32 18.89 -13.90 20.09
N ILE A 33 17.61 -13.68 20.42
CA ILE A 33 17.21 -12.88 21.58
C ILE A 33 16.58 -13.80 22.65
N ASN A 34 17.32 -14.03 23.74
CA ASN A 34 16.75 -14.65 24.95
C ASN A 34 16.00 -13.56 25.74
N GLY A 35 14.68 -13.52 25.62
CA GLY A 35 13.80 -12.63 26.37
C GLY A 35 12.33 -12.79 25.98
N ASN A 36 11.41 -12.31 26.82
CA ASN A 36 10.00 -12.18 26.46
C ASN A 36 9.86 -11.12 25.37
N ILE A 37 9.59 -11.55 24.15
CA ILE A 37 9.39 -10.66 22.99
C ILE A 37 7.90 -10.43 22.83
N HIS A 38 7.48 -9.19 23.06
CA HIS A 38 6.16 -8.72 22.66
C HIS A 38 6.21 -8.35 21.17
N ILE A 39 5.70 -9.23 20.32
CA ILE A 39 5.53 -8.95 18.88
C ILE A 39 4.24 -8.15 18.73
N ILE A 40 4.36 -6.86 18.43
CA ILE A 40 3.21 -6.06 17.99
C ILE A 40 3.00 -6.39 16.52
N LEU A 41 1.95 -7.16 16.23
CA LEU A 41 1.51 -7.37 14.85
C LEU A 41 0.82 -6.08 14.41
N ASP A 42 1.44 -5.33 13.49
CA ASP A 42 0.80 -4.18 12.85
C ASP A 42 -0.38 -4.68 12.01
N MET A 43 -1.57 -4.60 12.59
CA MET A 43 -2.82 -4.91 11.93
C MET A 43 -3.18 -3.76 10.99
N ASN A 44 -3.07 -3.98 9.67
CA ASN A 44 -3.45 -2.98 8.69
C ASN A 44 -4.80 -3.37 8.06
N ILE A 45 -5.72 -2.41 8.08
CA ILE A 45 -7.03 -2.51 7.45
C ILE A 45 -6.90 -2.07 5.99
N ILE A 46 -7.31 -2.93 5.07
CA ILE A 46 -7.44 -2.54 3.67
C ILE A 46 -8.77 -1.85 3.51
N LEU A 47 -8.74 -0.59 3.10
CA LEU A 47 -9.95 0.17 2.80
C LEU A 47 -10.38 -0.09 1.36
N ASP A 48 -11.69 -0.24 1.18
CA ASP A 48 -12.29 -0.09 -0.14
C ASP A 48 -12.11 1.37 -0.59
N ASN A 49 -11.95 1.58 -1.89
CA ASN A 49 -11.69 2.90 -2.45
C ASN A 49 -12.83 3.90 -2.18
N ASN A 50 -14.05 3.44 -1.84
CA ASN A 50 -15.17 4.31 -1.49
C ASN A 50 -15.23 4.64 0.01
N ASP A 51 -14.46 3.97 0.86
CA ASP A 51 -14.52 4.12 2.32
C ASP A 51 -13.53 5.16 2.87
N PHE A 52 -12.67 5.73 2.02
CA PHE A 52 -11.70 6.74 2.43
C PHE A 52 -12.36 8.11 2.66
N THR A 53 -12.13 8.69 3.84
CA THR A 53 -12.47 10.05 4.21
C THR A 53 -11.21 10.82 4.59
N VAL A 54 -11.04 12.02 4.05
CA VAL A 54 -9.81 12.80 4.22
C VAL A 54 -9.69 13.41 5.62
N GLU A 55 -10.82 13.56 6.32
CA GLU A 55 -10.90 14.05 7.69
C GLU A 55 -10.18 13.12 8.67
N ASN A 56 -10.06 11.84 8.32
CA ASN A 56 -9.36 10.83 9.10
C ASN A 56 -7.85 10.79 8.78
N ALA A 57 -7.36 11.62 7.86
CA ALA A 57 -5.95 11.70 7.51
C ALA A 57 -5.24 12.77 8.35
N PHE A 58 -4.25 12.33 9.12
CA PHE A 58 -3.36 13.19 9.89
C PHE A 58 -1.96 13.16 9.29
N PHE A 59 -1.27 14.29 9.28
CA PHE A 59 0.11 14.38 8.80
C PHE A 59 1.03 14.75 9.94
N LEU A 60 2.07 13.96 10.13
CA LEU A 60 3.13 14.27 11.06
C LEU A 60 3.98 15.44 10.57
N GLU A 61 4.80 15.98 11.48
CA GLU A 61 5.73 17.06 11.19
C GLU A 61 6.67 16.71 10.03
N LYS A 62 7.07 17.75 9.31
CA LYS A 62 7.96 17.66 8.16
C LYS A 62 9.34 17.20 8.61
N ALA A 63 9.79 16.08 8.08
CA ALA A 63 11.18 15.64 8.18
C ALA A 63 11.90 15.87 6.85
N ASN A 64 13.22 16.08 6.88
CA ASN A 64 14.00 16.12 5.64
C ASN A 64 13.86 14.78 4.90
N ASN A 65 13.58 14.84 3.60
CA ASN A 65 13.43 13.65 2.78
C ASN A 65 14.82 13.21 2.26
N ILE A 66 15.14 11.92 2.41
CA ILE A 66 16.43 11.35 2.01
C ILE A 66 16.50 11.10 0.50
N ILE A 67 15.34 10.93 -0.16
CA ILE A 67 15.22 10.55 -1.58
C ILE A 67 15.04 11.78 -2.48
N ILE A 68 14.30 12.79 -2.01
CA ILE A 68 13.95 13.99 -2.77
C ILE A 68 14.45 15.20 -1.98
N ASP A 69 15.07 16.19 -2.66
CA ASP A 69 15.42 17.47 -2.02
C ASP A 69 14.14 18.20 -1.60
N GLY A 70 13.81 18.10 -0.31
CA GLY A 70 12.54 18.56 0.23
C GLY A 70 12.18 17.88 1.55
N PHE A 71 10.89 17.92 1.86
CA PHE A 71 10.32 17.39 3.08
C PHE A 71 9.47 16.14 2.82
N PHE A 72 9.38 15.31 3.85
CA PHE A 72 8.47 14.18 3.93
C PHE A 72 7.61 14.32 5.18
N SER A 73 6.30 14.16 5.00
CA SER A 73 5.31 14.17 6.08
C SER A 73 4.59 12.83 6.07
N LYS A 74 4.79 12.04 7.13
CA LYS A 74 4.15 10.73 7.28
C LYS A 74 2.65 10.91 7.47
N ILE A 75 1.85 10.10 6.79
CA ILE A 75 0.40 10.06 6.99
C ILE A 75 0.04 9.01 8.05
N ILE A 76 -0.89 9.36 8.93
CA ILE A 76 -1.57 8.48 9.86
C ILE A 76 -3.05 8.54 9.52
N ILE A 77 -3.66 7.38 9.30
CA ILE A 77 -5.12 7.28 9.18
C ILE A 77 -5.66 6.94 10.56
N SER A 78 -6.58 7.73 11.09
CA SER A 78 -7.19 7.45 12.39
C SER A 78 -8.66 7.82 12.39
N ASP A 79 -9.49 6.93 12.94
CA ASP A 79 -10.88 7.20 13.29
C ASP A 79 -11.13 6.77 14.74
N GLU A 80 -12.40 6.63 15.13
CA GLU A 80 -12.80 6.22 16.48
C GLU A 80 -12.52 4.74 16.79
N TYR A 81 -12.25 3.91 15.79
CA TYR A 81 -12.05 2.47 15.93
C TYR A 81 -10.61 2.03 15.73
N PHE A 82 -9.81 2.75 14.93
CA PHE A 82 -8.44 2.36 14.62
C PHE A 82 -7.52 3.54 14.31
N THR A 83 -6.21 3.24 14.39
CA THR A 83 -5.15 4.11 13.90
C THR A 83 -4.15 3.27 13.09
N MET A 84 -3.69 3.79 11.95
CA MET A 84 -2.83 3.07 11.03
C MET A 84 -1.71 3.93 10.45
N ASN A 85 -0.55 3.28 10.27
CA ASN A 85 0.65 3.84 9.67
C ASN A 85 0.59 3.81 8.13
N GLY A 86 -0.24 4.69 7.58
CA GLY A 86 -0.47 4.82 6.15
C GLY A 86 -1.88 4.43 5.73
N LEU A 87 -2.23 4.81 4.50
CA LEU A 87 -3.48 4.42 3.84
C LEU A 87 -3.23 3.18 2.97
N PHE A 88 -4.06 2.16 3.12
CA PHE A 88 -3.96 0.91 2.36
C PHE A 88 -5.23 0.74 1.52
N LEU A 89 -5.06 0.71 0.20
CA LEU A 89 -6.15 0.63 -0.77
C LEU A 89 -6.10 -0.69 -1.53
N GLU A 90 -7.23 -1.39 -1.62
CA GLU A 90 -7.31 -2.57 -2.48
C GLU A 90 -7.14 -2.16 -3.96
N LEU A 91 -6.33 -2.93 -4.68
CA LEU A 91 -6.09 -2.75 -6.12
C LEU A 91 -6.63 -3.96 -6.90
N PRO A 92 -7.96 -4.11 -7.04
CA PRO A 92 -8.59 -5.24 -7.74
C PRO A 92 -8.54 -5.06 -9.27
N LEU A 93 -7.33 -4.96 -9.82
CA LEU A 93 -7.13 -4.83 -11.27
C LEU A 93 -7.40 -6.16 -11.99
N THR A 94 -8.06 -6.08 -13.15
CA THR A 94 -8.08 -7.18 -14.10
C THR A 94 -6.71 -7.30 -14.76
N ILE A 95 -6.01 -8.39 -14.43
CA ILE A 95 -4.64 -8.69 -14.86
C ILE A 95 -4.63 -10.04 -15.58
N ASN A 96 -4.03 -10.10 -16.76
CA ASN A 96 -3.87 -11.37 -17.50
C ASN A 96 -2.64 -12.13 -16.97
N GLU A 97 -2.69 -13.45 -16.87
CA GLU A 97 -1.62 -14.26 -16.25
C GLU A 97 -0.23 -14.08 -16.91
N CYS A 98 -0.17 -13.84 -18.22
CA CYS A 98 1.08 -13.62 -18.98
C CYS A 98 1.70 -12.22 -18.79
N SER A 99 1.15 -11.38 -17.92
CA SER A 99 1.53 -9.97 -17.79
C SER A 99 2.59 -9.69 -16.71
N VAL A 100 3.21 -10.74 -16.16
CA VAL A 100 4.18 -10.62 -15.07
C VAL A 100 5.60 -10.84 -15.60
N THR A 101 6.44 -9.82 -15.46
CA THR A 101 7.87 -9.88 -15.81
C THR A 101 8.71 -9.84 -14.53
N ASN A 102 9.53 -10.86 -14.28
CA ASN A 102 10.47 -10.86 -13.16
C ASN A 102 11.85 -10.36 -13.62
N GLN A 103 12.42 -9.41 -12.89
CA GLN A 103 13.76 -8.85 -13.08
C GLN A 103 14.46 -8.80 -11.71
N TYR A 104 15.32 -9.79 -11.41
CA TYR A 104 16.02 -9.89 -10.12
C TYR A 104 15.06 -9.79 -8.91
N ASN A 105 15.20 -8.73 -8.11
CA ASN A 105 14.41 -8.42 -6.93
C ASN A 105 13.11 -7.66 -7.23
N LYS A 106 12.73 -7.55 -8.50
CA LYS A 106 11.61 -6.72 -8.94
C LYS A 106 10.68 -7.55 -9.82
N GLN A 107 9.39 -7.48 -9.51
CA GLN A 107 8.32 -8.02 -10.33
C GLN A 107 7.55 -6.85 -10.95
N ILE A 108 7.46 -6.82 -12.27
CA ILE A 108 6.64 -5.86 -13.01
C ILE A 108 5.35 -6.54 -13.39
N ILE A 109 4.24 -5.91 -13.06
CA ILE A 109 2.91 -6.37 -13.42
C ILE A 109 2.36 -5.40 -14.45
N HIS A 110 2.02 -5.93 -15.61
CA HIS A 110 1.39 -5.18 -16.70
C HIS A 110 -0.12 -5.41 -16.67
N PHE A 111 -0.89 -4.40 -17.04
CA PHE A 111 -2.34 -4.50 -17.14
C PHE A 111 -2.85 -3.48 -18.15
N ASN A 112 -4.04 -3.70 -18.69
CA ASN A 112 -4.64 -2.72 -19.59
C ASN A 112 -5.38 -1.67 -18.75
N SER A 113 -4.83 -0.45 -18.69
CA SER A 113 -5.40 0.70 -17.98
C SER A 113 -6.68 1.27 -18.60
N HIS A 114 -6.99 0.90 -19.84
CA HIS A 114 -8.12 1.45 -20.60
C HIS A 114 -9.37 0.56 -20.62
N ILE A 115 -9.30 -0.64 -20.04
CA ILE A 115 -10.50 -1.47 -19.82
C ILE A 115 -11.36 -0.80 -18.75
N GLN A 116 -12.68 -0.80 -18.95
CA GLN A 116 -13.65 -0.07 -18.14
C GLN A 116 -13.43 -0.22 -16.61
N ASN A 117 -13.31 -1.45 -16.11
CA ASN A 117 -13.13 -1.69 -14.66
C ASN A 117 -11.83 -1.08 -14.13
N ASN A 118 -10.71 -1.29 -14.83
CA ASN A 118 -9.42 -0.72 -14.45
C ASN A 118 -9.44 0.80 -14.53
N LEU A 119 -10.01 1.37 -15.60
CA LEU A 119 -10.11 2.81 -15.76
C LEU A 119 -10.94 3.47 -14.65
N LEU A 120 -12.04 2.85 -14.24
CA LEU A 120 -12.86 3.31 -13.11
C LEU A 120 -12.07 3.29 -11.80
N LEU A 121 -11.32 2.22 -11.55
CA LEU A 121 -10.47 2.09 -10.37
C LEU A 121 -9.35 3.15 -10.35
N ILE A 122 -8.67 3.37 -11.49
CA ILE A 122 -7.62 4.39 -11.61
C ILE A 122 -8.18 5.79 -11.36
N LYS A 123 -9.38 6.09 -11.86
CA LYS A 123 -10.05 7.37 -11.59
C LYS A 123 -10.30 7.58 -10.10
N LYS A 124 -10.80 6.55 -9.39
CA LYS A 124 -10.99 6.62 -7.92
C LYS A 124 -9.66 6.85 -7.18
N ILE A 125 -8.61 6.13 -7.56
CA ILE A 125 -7.28 6.31 -6.94
C ILE A 125 -6.74 7.72 -7.22
N SER A 126 -6.97 8.26 -8.42
CA SER A 126 -6.62 9.64 -8.78
C SER A 126 -7.37 10.68 -7.97
N GLU A 127 -8.66 10.45 -7.70
CA GLU A 127 -9.45 11.30 -6.82
C GLU A 127 -8.89 11.30 -5.40
N ILE A 128 -8.57 10.12 -4.83
CA ILE A 128 -7.95 9.98 -3.51
C ILE A 128 -6.59 10.70 -3.46
N GLU A 129 -5.73 10.50 -4.47
CA GLU A 129 -4.42 11.14 -4.55
C GLU A 129 -4.55 12.68 -4.58
N ASN A 130 -5.47 13.21 -5.39
CA ASN A 130 -5.76 14.64 -5.45
C ASN A 130 -6.29 15.18 -4.13
N ILE A 131 -7.24 14.48 -3.51
CA ILE A 131 -7.84 14.88 -2.22
C ILE A 131 -6.76 14.97 -1.14
N LEU A 132 -5.90 13.96 -1.02
CA LEU A 132 -4.80 13.94 -0.06
C LEU A 132 -3.83 15.13 -0.26
N ILE A 133 -3.40 15.36 -1.50
CA ILE A 133 -2.47 16.45 -1.81
C ILE A 133 -3.11 17.82 -1.54
N ASN A 134 -4.36 18.03 -1.95
CA ASN A 134 -5.04 19.30 -1.75
C ASN A 134 -5.33 19.58 -0.28
N TYR A 135 -5.69 18.55 0.49
CA TYR A 135 -5.88 18.68 1.92
C TYR A 135 -4.56 19.02 2.63
N TYR A 136 -3.46 18.33 2.29
CA TYR A 136 -2.13 18.64 2.80
C TYR A 136 -1.69 20.08 2.45
N LYS A 137 -1.94 20.55 1.23
CA LYS A 137 -1.64 21.94 0.82
C LYS A 137 -2.40 22.95 1.66
N LYS A 138 -3.68 22.68 1.95
CA LYS A 138 -4.53 23.56 2.75
C LYS A 138 -3.99 23.72 4.17
N ILE A 139 -3.64 22.63 4.84
CA ILE A 139 -3.15 22.68 6.24
C ILE A 139 -1.73 23.25 6.36
N ASN A 140 -0.91 23.14 5.31
CA ASN A 140 0.49 23.62 5.30
C ASN A 140 0.69 24.95 4.57
N ASN A 141 -0.40 25.63 4.17
CA ASN A 141 -0.35 26.88 3.39
C ASN A 141 0.54 26.79 2.12
N ALA A 142 0.50 25.65 1.43
CA ALA A 142 1.35 25.35 0.27
C ALA A 142 0.57 25.35 -1.06
N SER A 143 -0.44 26.22 -1.18
CA SER A 143 -1.36 26.27 -2.33
C SER A 143 -0.70 26.64 -3.65
N ASN A 144 0.46 27.29 -3.62
CA ASN A 144 1.25 27.68 -4.80
C ASN A 144 2.00 26.52 -5.45
N LYS A 145 2.17 25.38 -4.77
CA LYS A 145 2.92 24.23 -5.28
C LYS A 145 2.08 23.43 -6.26
N LYS A 146 2.71 22.88 -7.29
CA LYS A 146 2.05 21.99 -8.27
C LYS A 146 1.68 20.65 -7.62
N THR A 147 0.62 20.03 -8.12
CA THR A 147 0.24 18.66 -7.73
C THR A 147 0.99 17.67 -8.60
N ASN A 148 1.73 16.77 -7.99
CA ASN A 148 2.37 15.65 -8.65
C ASN A 148 1.52 14.39 -8.46
N LEU A 149 0.91 13.92 -9.56
CA LEU A 149 0.03 12.74 -9.58
C LEU A 149 0.77 11.48 -10.06
N SER A 150 1.95 11.24 -9.50
CA SER A 150 2.82 10.14 -9.94
C SER A 150 2.20 8.76 -9.73
N LEU A 151 1.36 8.54 -8.71
CA LEU A 151 0.67 7.26 -8.54
C LEU A 151 -0.34 7.06 -9.67
N THR A 152 -1.15 8.07 -9.94
CA THR A 152 -2.10 8.07 -11.06
C THR A 152 -1.41 7.84 -12.39
N GLN A 153 -0.34 8.59 -12.68
CA GLN A 153 0.45 8.45 -13.90
C GLN A 153 1.02 7.02 -14.04
N GLN A 154 1.56 6.47 -12.95
CA GLN A 154 2.08 5.10 -12.92
C GLN A 154 1.01 4.07 -13.27
N LEU A 155 -0.21 4.22 -12.74
CA LEU A 155 -1.32 3.33 -13.05
C LEU A 155 -1.86 3.51 -14.47
N PHE A 156 -1.96 4.74 -14.96
CA PHE A 156 -2.37 5.01 -16.35
C PHE A 156 -1.42 4.40 -17.38
N ASN A 157 -0.12 4.34 -17.07
CA ASN A 157 0.87 3.68 -17.91
C ASN A 157 0.67 2.16 -18.01
N GLY A 158 -0.26 1.56 -17.26
CA GLY A 158 -0.62 0.15 -17.40
C GLY A 158 0.42 -0.80 -16.83
N TYR A 159 1.21 -0.36 -15.86
CA TYR A 159 2.08 -1.26 -15.11
C TYR A 159 2.31 -0.79 -13.68
N PHE A 160 2.74 -1.70 -12.81
CA PHE A 160 3.31 -1.35 -11.51
C PHE A 160 4.42 -2.32 -11.13
N LYS A 161 5.24 -1.92 -10.15
CA LYS A 161 6.44 -2.65 -9.71
C LYS A 161 6.27 -3.08 -8.26
N ILE A 162 6.48 -4.36 -8.00
CA ILE A 162 6.64 -4.92 -6.66
C ILE A 162 8.11 -5.23 -6.47
N TYR A 163 8.71 -4.66 -5.44
CA TYR A 163 10.07 -4.98 -5.06
C TYR A 163 10.00 -6.10 -4.01
N LYS A 164 10.54 -7.26 -4.38
CA LYS A 164 10.74 -8.38 -3.47
C LYS A 164 12.04 -8.10 -2.73
N GLU A 165 12.00 -8.04 -1.41
CA GLU A 165 13.23 -8.09 -0.65
C GLU A 165 13.96 -9.39 -0.97
N THR A 166 15.20 -9.24 -1.42
CA THR A 166 16.09 -10.36 -1.72
C THR A 166 16.42 -11.10 -0.44
N SER A 167 16.24 -12.44 -0.53
CA SER A 167 16.99 -13.47 0.20
C SER A 167 16.82 -13.57 1.72
N TYR A 168 15.69 -14.11 2.19
CA TYR A 168 15.66 -15.11 3.28
C TYR A 168 14.46 -16.06 3.18
N PHE A 169 13.36 -15.64 2.52
CA PHE A 169 12.12 -16.42 2.44
C PHE A 169 11.88 -17.12 1.09
N SER A 170 12.75 -16.98 0.09
CA SER A 170 12.65 -17.76 -1.15
C SER A 170 12.75 -19.27 -0.90
N ASN A 171 13.33 -19.69 0.23
CA ASN A 171 13.44 -21.10 0.64
C ASN A 171 12.25 -21.57 1.50
N PHE A 172 11.39 -20.66 1.98
CA PHE A 172 10.12 -20.99 2.64
C PHE A 172 8.93 -20.98 1.67
N ARG A 173 9.13 -20.52 0.43
CA ARG A 173 8.26 -20.84 -0.70
C ARG A 173 8.50 -22.29 -1.09
N GLY A 174 8.08 -23.20 -0.23
CA GLY A 174 7.68 -24.51 -0.71
C GLY A 174 6.63 -24.24 -1.78
N GLU A 175 6.90 -24.65 -3.01
CA GLU A 175 5.85 -25.09 -3.92
C GLU A 175 5.06 -26.15 -3.17
N SER A 176 4.12 -25.70 -2.35
CA SER A 176 3.13 -26.56 -1.78
C SER A 176 2.22 -26.90 -2.95
N LYS A 177 2.58 -27.97 -3.67
CA LYS A 177 1.68 -28.78 -4.48
C LYS A 177 0.61 -29.38 -3.56
N ASN A 178 -0.15 -28.54 -2.88
CA ASN A 178 -1.30 -28.94 -2.09
C ASN A 178 -2.53 -28.66 -2.94
N ASN A 179 -3.04 -29.73 -3.55
CA ASN A 179 -4.43 -29.90 -3.96
C ASN A 179 -5.07 -28.71 -4.71
N GLY A 180 -4.58 -28.41 -5.92
CA GLY A 180 -5.39 -27.87 -7.03
C GLY A 180 -6.04 -26.49 -6.89
N LYS A 181 -5.83 -25.75 -5.80
CA LYS A 181 -6.34 -24.38 -5.65
C LYS A 181 -5.17 -23.39 -5.60
N ASN A 182 -4.84 -22.82 -6.76
CA ASN A 182 -3.98 -21.64 -6.83
C ASN A 182 -4.68 -20.50 -6.07
N MET A 183 -4.11 -20.07 -4.94
CA MET A 183 -4.57 -18.87 -4.25
C MET A 183 -4.41 -17.66 -5.19
N ALA A 184 -5.50 -16.93 -5.41
CA ALA A 184 -5.49 -15.76 -6.27
C ALA A 184 -4.61 -14.67 -5.63
N LYS A 185 -3.63 -14.17 -6.38
CA LYS A 185 -2.81 -13.04 -5.95
C LYS A 185 -3.67 -11.78 -5.91
N LYS A 186 -3.61 -11.04 -4.81
CA LYS A 186 -4.21 -9.72 -4.67
C LYS A 186 -3.10 -8.67 -4.56
N TYR A 187 -3.44 -7.43 -4.93
CA TYR A 187 -2.52 -6.31 -4.88
C TYR A 187 -3.12 -5.16 -4.06
N ILE A 188 -2.25 -4.43 -3.37
CA ILE A 188 -2.61 -3.30 -2.51
C ILE A 188 -1.67 -2.14 -2.82
N ILE A 189 -2.18 -0.92 -2.72
CA ILE A 189 -1.38 0.31 -2.67
C ILE A 189 -1.29 0.75 -1.22
N LYS A 190 -0.07 0.93 -0.71
CA LYS A 190 0.18 1.65 0.54
C LYS A 190 0.63 3.07 0.21
N ILE A 191 -0.09 4.08 0.68
CA ILE A 191 0.34 5.48 0.72
C ILE A 191 0.89 5.77 2.12
N SER A 192 2.18 6.05 2.24
CA SER A 192 2.87 6.23 3.52
C SER A 192 3.00 7.68 3.97
N GLY A 193 2.76 8.63 3.08
CA GLY A 193 2.88 10.05 3.37
C GLY A 193 2.92 10.90 2.11
N LEU A 194 3.24 12.17 2.28
CA LEU A 194 3.48 13.10 1.17
C LEU A 194 4.91 13.58 1.21
N TRP A 195 5.45 13.80 0.02
CA TRP A 195 6.71 14.49 -0.17
C TRP A 195 6.44 15.85 -0.80
N GLU A 196 7.28 16.81 -0.46
CA GLU A 196 7.14 18.21 -0.86
C GLU A 196 8.53 18.76 -1.19
N ASN A 197 8.74 19.21 -2.42
CA ASN A 197 9.94 19.97 -2.79
C ASN A 197 9.59 21.45 -2.97
N LYS A 198 10.49 22.23 -3.61
CA LYS A 198 10.26 23.67 -3.84
C LYS A 198 9.09 23.95 -4.78
N GLU A 199 8.82 23.06 -5.73
CA GLU A 199 7.89 23.30 -6.85
C GLU A 199 6.58 22.52 -6.74
N GLU A 200 6.63 21.31 -6.21
CA GLU A 200 5.52 20.35 -6.27
C GLU A 200 5.40 19.50 -4.99
N ILE A 201 4.23 18.90 -4.85
CA ILE A 201 3.85 17.98 -3.77
C ILE A 201 3.27 16.73 -4.40
N GLY A 202 3.69 15.56 -3.92
CA GLY A 202 3.16 14.26 -4.35
C GLY A 202 3.01 13.29 -3.18
N VAL A 203 2.37 12.17 -3.45
CA VAL A 203 2.27 11.06 -2.49
C VAL A 203 3.50 10.16 -2.57
N SER A 204 3.87 9.58 -1.44
CA SER A 204 4.82 8.46 -1.35
C SER A 204 4.03 7.17 -1.23
N TYR A 205 4.30 6.21 -2.10
CA TYR A 205 3.51 4.98 -2.20
C TYR A 205 4.36 3.75 -2.54
N LYS A 206 3.83 2.55 -2.20
CA LYS A 206 4.36 1.25 -2.64
C LYS A 206 3.25 0.28 -3.00
N PHE A 207 3.52 -0.61 -3.96
CA PHE A 207 2.66 -1.75 -4.30
C PHE A 207 3.07 -2.99 -3.52
N ILE A 208 2.09 -3.73 -3.02
CA ILE A 208 2.29 -4.92 -2.18
C ILE A 208 1.49 -6.09 -2.79
N GLU A 209 2.11 -7.27 -2.88
CA GLU A 209 1.43 -8.54 -3.21
C GLU A 209 0.94 -9.18 -1.91
N VAL A 210 -0.34 -9.54 -1.85
CA VAL A 210 -0.90 -10.32 -0.75
C VAL A 210 -1.57 -11.58 -1.27
N TYR A 211 -1.61 -12.61 -0.43
CA TYR A 211 -2.24 -13.89 -0.72
C TYR A 211 -3.57 -13.97 0.04
N GLY A 212 -4.67 -14.22 -0.67
CA GLY A 212 -5.98 -14.47 -0.09
C GLY A 212 -6.22 -15.95 0.18
#